data_AF-A0AAF0BKN9-F1
#
_entry.id   AF-A0AAF0BKN9-F1
#
_cell.length_a   1.000
_cell.length_b   1.000
_cell.length_c   1.000
_cell.angle_alpha   90.00
_cell.angle_beta   90.00
_cell.angle_gamma   90.00
#
_symmetry.space_group_name_H-M   'P 1'
#
loop_
_entity.id
_entity.type
_entity.pdbx_description
1 polymer ?
#
loop_
_entity_poly.entity_id
_entity_poly.type
_entity_poly.pdbx_seq_one_letter_code
_entity_poly.pdbx_strand_id
1 'polypeptide(L)'
;MTSIAGASSAYNMPFDRSIFSNPEMRPHLEDYYEASYAPMRERIAGMKEAEANGEATRTIAFEDGQIGTELSAEQYESMIPSFDKWLEMQQNFSAFDMLEQSGDMLAHAEAAAARAERDLNPDLPSGVRTVFSDGDRILGYINKDGSLVTHEGGEALQSLAAGADALNLTGEARIAYLTKNGTAMLSRQHANLATTSYSDATMPTRREFAAKWYPDHDVDAAYESMLEDIRTSLAGRQSWHKQQMSNIAEMRAYLISSMQEAEVS
;
A
#
# COMPACT_ATOMS: atom_id res chain seq x y z
N MET A 1 32.70 52.11 -10.38
CA MET A 1 31.62 51.29 -9.82
C MET A 1 31.68 49.96 -10.54
N THR A 2 32.35 48.98 -9.94
CA THR A 2 32.57 47.66 -10.53
C THR A 2 31.37 46.80 -10.15
N SER A 3 30.66 46.31 -11.16
CA SER A 3 29.47 45.46 -11.01
C SER A 3 29.87 44.12 -10.39
N ILE A 4 29.34 43.82 -9.20
CA ILE A 4 29.35 42.49 -8.62
C ILE A 4 28.23 41.70 -9.32
N ALA A 5 28.55 41.10 -10.46
CA ALA A 5 27.72 40.10 -11.11
C ALA A 5 28.37 38.74 -10.82
N GLY A 6 27.86 38.03 -9.82
CA GLY A 6 28.41 36.73 -9.42
C GLY A 6 27.58 36.00 -8.36
N ALA A 7 26.89 36.72 -7.48
CA ALA A 7 26.19 36.12 -6.35
C ALA A 7 24.77 35.56 -6.65
N SER A 8 24.37 35.37 -7.92
CA SER A 8 22.94 35.13 -8.26
C SER A 8 22.60 33.82 -8.95
N SER A 9 23.57 32.94 -9.22
CA SER A 9 23.32 31.69 -9.97
C SER A 9 22.82 30.56 -9.06
N ALA A 10 23.58 30.22 -8.01
CA ALA A 10 23.27 29.10 -7.12
C ALA A 10 21.91 29.23 -6.37
N TYR A 11 21.44 30.45 -6.12
CA TYR A 11 20.17 30.69 -5.41
C TYR A 11 18.93 30.75 -6.30
N ASN A 12 19.09 30.88 -7.63
CA ASN A 12 17.97 31.02 -8.57
C ASN A 12 17.70 29.76 -9.39
N MET A 13 18.48 28.69 -9.22
CA MET A 13 18.19 27.44 -9.92
C MET A 13 17.00 26.71 -9.25
N PRO A 14 15.98 26.31 -10.02
CA PRO A 14 14.90 25.49 -9.48
C PRO A 14 15.45 24.13 -9.05
N PHE A 15 15.18 23.75 -7.80
CA PHE A 15 15.57 22.45 -7.27
C PHE A 15 14.47 21.43 -7.53
N ASP A 16 14.43 20.93 -8.76
CA ASP A 16 13.47 19.94 -9.26
C ASP A 16 14.15 18.91 -10.18
N ARG A 17 13.37 18.08 -10.86
CA ARG A 17 13.87 17.02 -11.77
C ARG A 17 14.84 17.53 -12.83
N SER A 18 14.75 18.81 -13.22
CA SER A 18 15.60 19.39 -14.27
C SER A 18 17.07 19.43 -13.89
N ILE A 19 17.43 19.38 -12.60
CA ILE A 19 18.84 19.39 -12.16
C ILE A 19 19.62 18.21 -12.77
N PHE A 20 18.99 17.05 -12.95
CA PHE A 20 19.66 15.86 -13.49
C PHE A 20 19.95 15.95 -14.99
N SER A 21 19.30 16.88 -15.69
CA SER A 21 19.51 17.14 -17.12
C SER A 21 20.30 18.43 -17.37
N ASN A 22 20.64 19.18 -16.30
CA ASN A 22 21.38 20.43 -16.41
C ASN A 22 22.90 20.15 -16.50
N PRO A 23 23.58 20.53 -17.60
CA PRO A 23 25.03 20.36 -17.71
C PRO A 23 25.84 21.09 -16.63
N GLU A 24 25.35 22.24 -16.15
CA GLU A 24 26.03 23.01 -15.09
C GLU A 24 25.98 22.29 -13.73
N MET A 25 24.98 21.43 -13.52
CA MET A 25 24.86 20.64 -12.29
C MET A 25 25.69 19.37 -12.30
N ARG A 26 26.17 18.93 -13.47
CA ARG A 26 26.91 17.68 -13.61
C ARG A 26 28.08 17.53 -12.62
N PRO A 27 29.01 18.51 -12.46
CA PRO A 27 30.09 18.37 -11.49
C PRO A 27 29.58 18.23 -10.04
N HIS A 28 28.57 19.00 -9.66
CA HIS A 28 28.00 18.94 -8.31
C HIS A 28 27.25 17.61 -8.04
N LEU A 29 26.60 17.07 -9.07
CA LEU A 29 25.95 15.77 -9.02
C LEU A 29 26.96 14.62 -8.96
N GLU A 30 28.11 14.76 -9.61
CA GLU A 30 29.22 13.80 -9.54
C GLU A 30 29.83 13.80 -8.14
N ASP A 31 30.07 14.98 -7.56
CA ASP A 31 30.52 15.12 -6.17
C ASP A 31 29.52 14.49 -5.19
N TYR A 32 28.22 14.75 -5.37
CA TYR A 32 27.17 14.16 -4.54
C TYR A 32 27.12 12.64 -4.68
N TYR A 33 27.24 12.12 -5.90
CA TYR A 33 27.29 10.69 -6.17
C TYR A 33 28.46 10.02 -5.43
N GLU A 34 29.68 10.58 -5.54
CA GLU A 34 30.84 10.01 -4.86
C GLU A 34 30.68 10.07 -3.33
N ALA A 35 30.20 11.18 -2.79
CA ALA A 35 29.92 11.31 -1.35
C ALA A 35 28.85 10.29 -0.87
N SER A 36 27.80 10.07 -1.66
CA SER A 36 26.71 9.15 -1.34
C SER A 36 27.14 7.69 -1.32
N TYR A 37 28.08 7.30 -2.20
CA TYR A 37 28.58 5.93 -2.29
C TYR A 37 29.87 5.69 -1.49
N ALA A 38 30.54 6.73 -0.98
CA ALA A 38 31.78 6.60 -0.21
C ALA A 38 31.69 5.59 0.97
N PRO A 39 30.64 5.60 1.82
CA PRO A 39 30.52 4.62 2.90
C PRO A 39 30.42 3.17 2.41
N MET A 40 29.78 2.96 1.25
CA MET A 40 29.65 1.63 0.65
C MET A 40 30.98 1.18 0.06
N ARG A 41 31.72 2.08 -0.61
CA ARG A 41 33.06 1.78 -1.13
C ARG A 41 34.04 1.46 0.00
N GLU A 42 33.98 2.17 1.12
CA GLU A 42 34.80 1.90 2.31
C GLU A 42 34.50 0.52 2.89
N ARG A 43 33.21 0.16 3.04
CA ARG A 43 32.81 -1.18 3.47
C ARG A 43 33.34 -2.27 2.52
N ILE A 44 33.19 -2.08 1.21
CA ILE A 44 33.68 -3.03 0.20
C ILE A 44 35.20 -3.19 0.31
N ALA A 45 35.95 -2.11 0.52
CA ALA A 45 37.40 -2.19 0.73
C ALA A 45 37.77 -3.04 1.95
N GLY A 46 37.07 -2.85 3.08
CA GLY A 46 37.25 -3.69 4.27
C GLY A 46 36.88 -5.16 4.03
N MET A 47 35.84 -5.43 3.23
CA MET A 47 35.48 -6.80 2.84
C MET A 47 36.56 -7.44 1.97
N LYS A 48 37.13 -6.70 1.00
CA LYS A 48 38.24 -7.20 0.17
C LYS A 48 39.46 -7.57 0.99
N GLU A 49 39.79 -6.77 2.01
CA GLU A 49 40.90 -7.06 2.93
C GLU A 49 40.63 -8.33 3.74
N ALA A 50 39.43 -8.49 4.29
CA ALA A 50 39.01 -9.69 5.02
C ALA A 50 39.07 -10.95 4.13
N GLU A 51 38.54 -10.86 2.90
CA GLU A 51 38.58 -11.96 1.91
C GLU A 51 40.03 -12.32 1.53
N ALA A 52 40.90 -11.33 1.33
CA ALA A 52 42.32 -11.54 1.04
C ALA A 52 43.09 -12.21 2.19
N ASN A 53 42.66 -11.95 3.43
CA ASN A 53 43.21 -12.57 4.64
C ASN A 53 42.61 -13.95 4.94
N GLY A 54 41.73 -14.47 4.06
CA GLY A 54 41.13 -15.80 4.19
C GLY A 54 39.99 -15.88 5.20
N GLU A 55 39.38 -14.75 5.56
CA GLU A 55 38.18 -14.75 6.40
C GLU A 55 36.99 -15.35 5.63
N ALA A 56 36.21 -16.20 6.30
CA ALA A 56 35.05 -16.84 5.69
C ALA A 56 33.91 -15.83 5.46
N THR A 57 33.18 -16.03 4.37
CA THR A 57 32.00 -15.23 4.03
C THR A 57 30.99 -15.28 5.18
N ARG A 58 30.48 -14.12 5.59
CA ARG A 58 29.58 -14.04 6.75
C ARG A 58 28.22 -14.62 6.39
N THR A 59 27.60 -15.29 7.36
CA THR A 59 26.23 -15.75 7.23
C THR A 59 25.26 -14.72 7.79
N ILE A 60 24.16 -14.51 7.09
CA ILE A 60 23.06 -13.62 7.48
C ILE A 60 21.90 -14.49 7.90
N ALA A 61 21.46 -14.38 9.15
CA ALA A 61 20.22 -14.98 9.62
C ALA A 61 19.06 -14.03 9.30
N PHE A 62 18.10 -14.50 8.51
CA PHE A 62 16.87 -13.77 8.22
C PHE A 62 15.82 -14.03 9.31
N GLU A 63 14.83 -13.14 9.42
CA GLU A 63 13.76 -13.22 10.44
C GLU A 63 12.89 -14.49 10.32
N ASP A 64 12.86 -15.12 9.14
CA ASP A 64 12.15 -16.38 8.88
C ASP A 64 12.97 -17.64 9.26
N GLY A 65 14.16 -17.45 9.84
CA GLY A 65 15.07 -18.52 10.24
C GLY A 65 15.93 -19.07 9.10
N GLN A 66 15.84 -18.52 7.89
CA GLN A 66 16.75 -18.87 6.80
C GLN A 66 18.15 -18.29 7.06
N ILE A 67 19.17 -19.03 6.62
CA ILE A 67 20.56 -18.58 6.67
C ILE A 67 21.00 -18.33 5.23
N GLY A 68 21.27 -17.07 4.90
CA GLY A 68 21.92 -16.66 3.67
C GLY A 68 23.42 -16.49 3.84
N THR A 69 24.14 -16.50 2.73
CA THR A 69 25.53 -16.05 2.69
C THR A 69 25.55 -14.61 2.22
N GLU A 70 26.33 -13.76 2.91
CA GLU A 70 26.58 -12.39 2.46
C GLU A 70 27.24 -12.40 1.06
N LEU A 71 26.90 -11.41 0.23
CA LEU A 71 27.52 -11.24 -1.08
C LEU A 71 29.03 -10.97 -0.93
N SER A 72 29.83 -11.39 -1.91
CA SER A 72 31.25 -11.05 -1.93
C SER A 72 31.48 -9.56 -2.15
N ALA A 73 32.69 -9.10 -1.82
CA ALA A 73 33.06 -7.70 -2.05
C ALA A 73 32.96 -7.31 -3.53
N GLU A 74 33.34 -8.20 -4.44
CA GLU A 74 33.21 -8.01 -5.90
C GLU A 74 31.74 -7.91 -6.34
N GLN A 75 30.85 -8.72 -5.74
CA GLN A 75 29.42 -8.65 -6.03
C GLN A 75 28.85 -7.31 -5.57
N TYR A 76 29.18 -6.83 -4.36
CA TYR A 76 28.76 -5.50 -3.90
C TYR A 76 29.31 -4.38 -4.79
N GLU A 77 30.58 -4.46 -5.20
CA GLU A 77 31.18 -3.46 -6.09
C GLU A 77 30.48 -3.40 -7.45
N SER A 78 30.12 -4.56 -8.00
CA SER A 78 29.39 -4.64 -9.28
C SER A 78 27.97 -4.04 -9.21
N MET A 79 27.40 -3.91 -8.01
CA MET A 79 26.09 -3.30 -7.80
C MET A 79 26.13 -1.77 -7.74
N ILE A 80 27.31 -1.16 -7.54
CA ILE A 80 27.44 0.30 -7.56
C ILE A 80 27.40 0.75 -9.03
N PRO A 81 26.34 1.45 -9.49
CA PRO A 81 26.29 1.94 -10.86
C PRO A 81 27.38 2.99 -11.07
N SER A 82 27.93 3.12 -12.28
CA SER A 82 28.79 4.27 -12.62
C SER A 82 28.01 5.59 -12.49
N PHE A 83 28.71 6.72 -12.36
CA PHE A 83 28.06 8.04 -12.30
C PHE A 83 27.09 8.26 -13.48
N ASP A 84 27.51 7.98 -14.71
CA ASP A 84 26.64 8.14 -15.88
C ASP A 84 25.39 7.25 -15.82
N LYS A 85 25.53 6.01 -15.33
CA LYS A 85 24.39 5.10 -15.18
C LYS A 85 23.46 5.56 -14.07
N TRP A 86 24.01 6.02 -12.95
CA TRP A 86 23.24 6.62 -11.86
C TRP A 86 22.50 7.87 -12.33
N LEU A 87 23.15 8.75 -13.10
CA LEU A 87 22.54 9.96 -13.64
C LEU A 87 21.41 9.62 -14.62
N GLU A 88 21.61 8.66 -15.51
CA GLU A 88 20.57 8.13 -16.40
C GLU A 88 19.38 7.57 -15.59
N MET A 89 19.64 6.86 -14.49
CA MET A 89 18.57 6.39 -13.61
C MET A 89 17.80 7.55 -12.99
N GLN A 90 18.49 8.58 -12.47
CA GLN A 90 17.82 9.76 -11.90
C GLN A 90 17.02 10.55 -12.95
N GLN A 91 17.47 10.59 -14.20
CA GLN A 91 16.71 11.24 -15.29
C GLN A 91 15.43 10.50 -15.65
N ASN A 92 15.40 9.17 -15.50
CA ASN A 92 14.23 8.34 -15.80
C ASN A 92 13.28 8.20 -14.60
N PHE A 93 13.84 8.11 -13.39
CA PHE A 93 13.09 7.98 -12.15
C PHE A 93 13.92 8.53 -10.99
N SER A 94 13.66 9.79 -10.65
CA SER A 94 14.43 10.57 -9.70
C SER A 94 13.97 10.40 -8.25
N ALA A 95 14.76 10.92 -7.33
CA ALA A 95 14.33 11.14 -5.95
C ALA A 95 13.03 12.00 -5.85
N PHE A 96 12.75 12.89 -6.81
CA PHE A 96 11.50 13.67 -6.81
C PHE A 96 10.29 12.81 -7.22
N ASP A 97 10.47 11.86 -8.15
CA ASP A 97 9.43 10.87 -8.49
C ASP A 97 9.12 9.96 -7.30
N MET A 98 10.16 9.53 -6.57
CA MET A 98 9.99 8.79 -5.30
C MET A 98 9.21 9.62 -4.27
N LEU A 99 9.51 10.91 -4.13
CA LEU A 99 8.80 11.79 -3.21
C LEU A 99 7.32 11.94 -3.59
N GLU A 100 7.02 12.20 -4.86
CA GLU A 100 5.63 12.29 -5.36
C GLU A 100 4.87 10.98 -5.12
N GLN A 101 5.45 9.85 -5.55
CA GLN A 101 4.87 8.52 -5.35
C GLN A 101 4.62 8.23 -3.86
N SER A 102 5.54 8.63 -2.98
CA SER A 102 5.36 8.44 -1.54
C SER A 102 4.24 9.30 -0.95
N GLY A 103 4.04 10.51 -1.45
CA GLY A 103 2.91 11.38 -1.09
C GLY A 103 1.58 10.79 -1.54
N ASP A 104 1.50 10.31 -2.78
CA ASP A 104 0.29 9.66 -3.29
C ASP A 104 -0.07 8.41 -2.48
N MET A 105 0.92 7.55 -2.19
CA MET A 105 0.71 6.35 -1.39
C MET A 105 0.26 6.69 0.04
N LEU A 106 0.80 7.76 0.63
CA LEU A 106 0.36 8.24 1.94
C LEU A 106 -1.10 8.72 1.89
N ALA A 107 -1.46 9.55 0.92
CA ALA A 107 -2.84 10.04 0.76
C ALA A 107 -3.85 8.90 0.58
N HIS A 108 -3.50 7.87 -0.18
CA HIS A 108 -4.33 6.67 -0.32
C HIS A 108 -4.48 5.91 1.00
N ALA A 109 -3.39 5.77 1.77
CA ALA A 109 -3.42 5.11 3.08
C ALA A 109 -4.28 5.89 4.09
N GLU A 110 -4.17 7.22 4.12
CA GLU A 110 -5.00 8.09 4.96
C GLU A 110 -6.49 7.97 4.61
N ALA A 111 -6.81 7.98 3.31
CA ALA A 111 -8.18 7.80 2.84
C ALA A 111 -8.74 6.41 3.19
N ALA A 112 -7.91 5.36 3.06
CA ALA A 112 -8.29 4.01 3.44
C ALA A 112 -8.54 3.88 4.95
N ALA A 113 -7.69 4.48 5.78
CA ALA A 113 -7.86 4.50 7.23
C ALA A 113 -9.15 5.22 7.65
N ALA A 114 -9.36 6.44 7.12
CA ALA A 114 -10.59 7.19 7.39
C ALA A 114 -11.84 6.43 6.93
N ARG A 115 -11.76 5.72 5.80
CA ARG A 115 -12.86 4.89 5.29
C ARG A 115 -13.14 3.69 6.20
N ALA A 116 -12.11 2.99 6.68
CA ALA A 116 -12.28 1.86 7.57
C ALA A 116 -12.94 2.27 8.90
N GLU A 117 -12.48 3.38 9.49
CA GLU A 117 -13.07 3.92 10.71
C GLU A 117 -14.52 4.36 10.51
N ARG A 118 -14.83 5.02 9.39
CA ARG A 118 -16.16 5.55 9.10
C ARG A 118 -17.17 4.50 8.64
N ASP A 119 -16.77 3.54 7.83
CA ASP A 119 -17.72 2.68 7.09
C ASP A 119 -17.80 1.25 7.65
N LEU A 120 -16.76 0.77 8.33
CA LEU A 120 -16.64 -0.62 8.76
C LEU A 120 -16.89 -0.84 10.25
N ASN A 121 -17.25 0.21 11.00
CA ASN A 121 -17.58 0.11 12.40
C ASN A 121 -18.68 -0.96 12.64
N PRO A 122 -18.54 -1.86 13.63
CA PRO A 122 -19.51 -2.92 13.95
C PRO A 122 -20.92 -2.41 14.28
N ASP A 123 -21.03 -1.18 14.79
CA ASP A 123 -22.29 -0.54 15.17
C ASP A 123 -23.04 0.10 14.00
N LEU A 124 -22.43 0.13 12.82
CA LEU A 124 -23.09 0.61 11.61
C LEU A 124 -23.95 -0.48 10.96
N PRO A 125 -24.95 -0.10 10.13
CA PRO A 125 -25.82 -1.05 9.46
C PRO A 125 -25.03 -2.11 8.66
N SER A 126 -25.42 -3.37 8.80
CA SER A 126 -24.76 -4.52 8.16
C SER A 126 -24.71 -4.44 6.63
N GLY A 127 -25.62 -3.69 6.02
CA GLY A 127 -25.81 -3.65 4.58
C GLY A 127 -26.62 -4.83 4.06
N VAL A 128 -27.11 -5.72 4.91
CA VAL A 128 -27.88 -6.90 4.51
C VAL A 128 -29.35 -6.55 4.29
N ARG A 129 -29.88 -6.93 3.12
CA ARG A 129 -31.28 -6.72 2.72
C ARG A 129 -32.17 -7.92 2.92
N THR A 130 -31.68 -9.11 2.58
CA THR A 130 -32.46 -10.34 2.70
C THR A 130 -31.57 -11.45 3.24
N VAL A 131 -32.09 -12.25 4.16
CA VAL A 131 -31.44 -13.47 4.66
C VAL A 131 -32.32 -14.66 4.37
N PHE A 132 -31.71 -15.73 3.89
CA PHE A 132 -32.30 -17.05 3.79
C PHE A 132 -31.69 -17.93 4.88
N SER A 133 -32.53 -18.57 5.67
CA SER A 133 -32.11 -19.38 6.82
C SER A 133 -32.99 -20.62 6.99
N ASP A 134 -32.43 -21.67 7.59
CA ASP A 134 -33.10 -22.92 7.92
C ASP A 134 -32.87 -23.20 9.41
N GLY A 135 -33.83 -22.78 10.24
CA GLY A 135 -33.61 -22.64 11.69
C GLY A 135 -32.51 -21.59 11.99
N ASP A 136 -31.53 -21.98 12.81
CA ASP A 136 -30.40 -21.12 13.20
C ASP A 136 -29.26 -21.13 12.16
N ARG A 137 -29.39 -21.91 11.08
CA ARG A 137 -28.39 -21.98 10.00
C ARG A 137 -28.70 -20.95 8.92
N ILE A 138 -27.73 -20.08 8.63
CA ILE A 138 -27.79 -19.21 7.45
C ILE A 138 -27.47 -20.00 6.18
N LEU A 139 -28.30 -19.84 5.15
CA LEU A 139 -28.09 -20.43 3.82
C LEU A 139 -27.49 -19.41 2.85
N GLY A 140 -27.80 -18.14 3.03
CA GLY A 140 -27.27 -17.06 2.22
C GLY A 140 -27.94 -15.73 2.54
N TYR A 141 -27.37 -14.64 2.04
CA TYR A 141 -27.94 -13.32 2.20
C TYR A 141 -27.62 -12.42 1.01
N ILE A 142 -28.47 -11.42 0.81
CA ILE A 142 -28.37 -10.42 -0.25
C ILE A 142 -28.05 -9.08 0.41
N ASN A 143 -27.03 -8.40 -0.07
CA ASN A 143 -26.67 -7.06 0.38
C ASN A 143 -27.51 -5.98 -0.31
N LYS A 144 -27.44 -4.75 0.20
CA LYS A 144 -28.13 -3.56 -0.33
C LYS A 144 -27.71 -3.16 -1.75
N ASP A 145 -26.54 -3.58 -2.19
CA ASP A 145 -26.07 -3.41 -3.57
C ASP A 145 -26.55 -4.54 -4.51
N GLY A 146 -27.24 -5.55 -3.97
CA GLY A 146 -27.73 -6.72 -4.70
C GLY A 146 -26.68 -7.83 -4.85
N SER A 147 -25.50 -7.70 -4.24
CA SER A 147 -24.55 -8.81 -4.15
C SER A 147 -25.11 -9.93 -3.27
N LEU A 148 -24.80 -11.17 -3.65
CA LEU A 148 -25.28 -12.38 -2.98
C LEU A 148 -24.09 -13.07 -2.32
N VAL A 149 -24.28 -13.45 -1.06
CA VAL A 149 -23.37 -14.35 -0.33
C VAL A 149 -24.11 -15.65 -0.07
N THR A 150 -23.45 -16.78 -0.31
CA THR A 150 -24.01 -18.13 -0.15
C THR A 150 -23.21 -18.91 0.87
N HIS A 151 -23.90 -19.70 1.68
CA HIS A 151 -23.33 -20.65 2.64
C HIS A 151 -23.70 -22.08 2.25
N GLU A 152 -23.23 -23.05 3.04
CA GLU A 152 -23.57 -24.46 2.86
C GLU A 152 -25.09 -24.68 2.87
N GLY A 153 -25.59 -25.39 1.86
CA GLY A 153 -27.02 -25.61 1.63
C GLY A 153 -27.72 -24.48 0.88
N GLY A 154 -27.02 -23.38 0.57
CA GLY A 154 -27.53 -22.27 -0.22
C GLY A 154 -27.06 -22.25 -1.68
N GLU A 155 -26.40 -23.30 -2.16
CA GLU A 155 -25.70 -23.33 -3.46
C GLU A 155 -26.63 -23.01 -4.62
N ALA A 156 -27.90 -23.41 -4.50
CA ALA A 156 -28.91 -23.15 -5.50
C ALA A 156 -29.04 -21.63 -5.81
N LEU A 157 -28.82 -20.74 -4.83
CA LEU A 157 -28.88 -19.30 -5.00
C LEU A 157 -27.85 -18.76 -6.01
N GLN A 158 -26.72 -19.44 -6.20
CA GLN A 158 -25.68 -19.03 -7.14
C GLN A 158 -26.18 -19.04 -8.59
N SER A 159 -26.99 -20.05 -8.96
CA SER A 159 -27.59 -20.11 -10.30
C SER A 159 -28.59 -18.97 -10.55
N LEU A 160 -29.27 -18.50 -9.49
CA LEU A 160 -30.14 -17.33 -9.59
C LEU A 160 -29.37 -16.02 -9.71
N ALA A 161 -28.21 -15.89 -9.05
CA ALA A 161 -27.33 -14.74 -9.25
C ALA A 161 -26.88 -14.64 -10.71
N ALA A 162 -26.41 -15.76 -11.29
CA ALA A 162 -26.05 -15.81 -12.71
C ALA A 162 -27.25 -15.49 -13.64
N GLY A 163 -28.45 -15.95 -13.31
CA GLY A 163 -29.67 -15.59 -14.03
C GLY A 163 -30.02 -14.10 -13.95
N ALA A 164 -29.83 -13.48 -12.78
CA ALA A 164 -30.02 -12.05 -12.59
C ALA A 164 -28.98 -11.23 -13.37
N ASP A 165 -27.73 -11.69 -13.42
CA ASP A 165 -26.66 -11.10 -14.24
C ASP A 165 -27.00 -11.17 -15.74
N ALA A 166 -27.45 -12.32 -16.23
CA ALA A 166 -27.86 -12.50 -17.62
C ALA A 166 -29.04 -11.58 -18.02
N LEU A 167 -29.90 -11.25 -17.06
CA LEU A 167 -31.01 -10.31 -17.22
C LEU A 167 -30.60 -8.84 -17.00
N ASN A 168 -29.33 -8.56 -16.73
CA ASN A 168 -28.80 -7.24 -16.37
C ASN A 168 -29.55 -6.57 -15.20
N LEU A 169 -30.00 -7.36 -14.23
CA LEU A 169 -30.69 -6.85 -13.05
C LEU A 169 -29.68 -6.27 -12.05
N THR A 170 -29.96 -5.06 -11.57
CA THR A 170 -29.17 -4.35 -10.56
C THR A 170 -30.06 -3.75 -9.46
N GLY A 171 -29.45 -3.38 -8.33
CA GLY A 171 -30.13 -2.71 -7.21
C GLY A 171 -31.39 -3.45 -6.73
N GLU A 172 -32.47 -2.71 -6.49
CA GLU A 172 -33.74 -3.24 -5.98
C GLU A 172 -34.37 -4.30 -6.90
N ALA A 173 -34.23 -4.17 -8.23
CA ALA A 173 -34.76 -5.16 -9.17
C ALA A 173 -34.04 -6.51 -9.02
N ARG A 174 -32.72 -6.48 -8.81
CA ARG A 174 -31.92 -7.67 -8.52
C ARG A 174 -32.31 -8.28 -7.18
N ILE A 175 -32.42 -7.47 -6.13
CA ILE A 175 -32.80 -7.92 -4.77
C ILE A 175 -34.18 -8.59 -4.81
N ALA A 176 -35.16 -7.98 -5.48
CA ALA A 176 -36.50 -8.54 -5.61
C ALA A 176 -36.50 -9.87 -6.38
N TYR A 177 -35.75 -9.95 -7.48
CA TYR A 177 -35.61 -11.19 -8.26
C TYR A 177 -34.98 -12.31 -7.42
N LEU A 178 -33.86 -12.04 -6.76
CA LEU A 178 -33.14 -13.03 -5.95
C LEU A 178 -33.97 -13.46 -4.73
N THR A 179 -34.63 -12.52 -4.06
CA THR A 179 -35.50 -12.82 -2.90
C THR A 179 -36.67 -13.72 -3.30
N LYS A 180 -37.37 -13.37 -4.37
CA LYS A 180 -38.54 -14.12 -4.84
C LYS A 180 -38.17 -15.52 -5.31
N ASN A 181 -37.19 -15.63 -6.21
CA ASN A 181 -36.81 -16.90 -6.80
C ASN A 181 -36.03 -17.77 -5.81
N GLY A 182 -35.19 -17.16 -4.97
CA GLY A 182 -34.44 -17.86 -3.93
C GLY A 182 -35.36 -18.53 -2.92
N THR A 183 -36.38 -17.81 -2.43
CA THR A 183 -37.39 -18.38 -1.53
C THR A 183 -38.13 -19.56 -2.17
N ALA A 184 -38.55 -19.41 -3.43
CA ALA A 184 -39.29 -20.47 -4.14
C ALA A 184 -38.45 -21.73 -4.40
N MET A 185 -37.14 -21.56 -4.57
CA MET A 185 -36.23 -22.66 -4.85
C MET A 185 -35.77 -23.37 -3.57
N LEU A 186 -35.33 -22.61 -2.57
CA LEU A 186 -34.87 -23.17 -1.29
C LEU A 186 -36.00 -23.83 -0.50
N SER A 187 -37.24 -23.35 -0.61
CA SER A 187 -38.38 -23.96 0.10
C SER A 187 -38.67 -25.41 -0.33
N ARG A 188 -38.16 -25.84 -1.48
CA ARG A 188 -38.24 -27.24 -1.94
C ARG A 188 -37.23 -28.15 -1.24
N GLN A 189 -36.18 -27.59 -0.68
CA GLN A 189 -35.03 -28.29 -0.10
C GLN A 189 -34.99 -28.16 1.43
N HIS A 190 -35.51 -27.04 1.96
CA HIS A 190 -35.47 -26.70 3.38
C HIS A 190 -36.88 -26.53 3.93
N ALA A 191 -37.31 -27.50 4.74
CA ALA A 191 -38.66 -27.52 5.31
C ALA A 191 -38.91 -26.37 6.29
N ASN A 192 -37.86 -25.87 6.97
CA ASN A 192 -37.93 -24.77 7.93
C ASN A 192 -37.33 -23.47 7.36
N LEU A 193 -37.43 -23.28 6.03
CA LEU A 193 -36.93 -22.07 5.40
C LEU A 193 -37.65 -20.82 5.96
N ALA A 194 -36.85 -19.88 6.45
CA ALA A 194 -37.26 -18.52 6.73
C ALA A 194 -36.53 -17.55 5.80
N THR A 195 -37.29 -16.62 5.21
CA THR A 195 -36.74 -15.48 4.46
C THR A 195 -37.03 -14.21 5.25
N THR A 196 -35.99 -13.54 5.73
CA THR A 196 -36.12 -12.27 6.46
C THR A 196 -35.65 -11.12 5.58
N SER A 197 -36.48 -10.11 5.40
CA SER A 197 -36.11 -8.90 4.65
C SER A 197 -36.03 -7.68 5.58
N TYR A 198 -35.03 -6.84 5.36
CA TYR A 198 -34.74 -5.65 6.13
C TYR A 198 -34.89 -4.38 5.29
N SER A 199 -35.54 -3.39 5.88
CA SER A 199 -35.52 -2.00 5.41
C SER A 199 -34.33 -1.26 6.03
N ASP A 200 -34.05 -0.03 5.59
CA ASP A 200 -33.02 0.80 6.23
C ASP A 200 -33.30 1.07 7.71
N ALA A 201 -34.57 1.08 8.12
CA ALA A 201 -34.99 1.29 9.50
C ALA A 201 -34.91 0.03 10.38
N THR A 202 -34.85 -1.16 9.78
CA THR A 202 -34.92 -2.44 10.50
C THR A 202 -33.69 -3.32 10.28
N MET A 203 -32.71 -2.82 9.54
CA MET A 203 -31.47 -3.52 9.25
C MET A 203 -30.63 -3.65 10.52
N PRO A 204 -30.19 -4.86 10.89
CA PRO A 204 -29.31 -5.03 12.04
C PRO A 204 -27.96 -4.36 11.78
N THR A 205 -27.30 -3.95 12.85
CA THR A 205 -25.88 -3.57 12.80
C THR A 205 -25.03 -4.77 12.37
N ARG A 206 -23.77 -4.55 11.99
CA ARG A 206 -22.84 -5.65 11.69
C ARG A 206 -22.65 -6.56 12.91
N ARG A 207 -22.53 -5.96 14.10
CA ARG A 207 -22.42 -6.70 15.37
C ARG A 207 -23.65 -7.56 15.61
N GLU A 208 -24.86 -7.01 15.49
CA GLU A 208 -26.11 -7.75 15.68
C GLU A 208 -26.29 -8.86 14.65
N PHE A 209 -25.95 -8.59 13.38
CA PHE A 209 -26.03 -9.58 12.32
C PHE A 209 -25.09 -10.76 12.58
N ALA A 210 -23.83 -10.47 12.94
CA ALA A 210 -22.86 -11.51 13.22
C ALA A 210 -23.17 -12.28 14.51
N ALA A 211 -23.60 -11.61 15.58
CA ALA A 211 -24.02 -12.28 16.81
C ALA A 211 -25.14 -13.30 16.56
N LYS A 212 -26.01 -13.05 15.57
CA LYS A 212 -27.07 -13.98 15.19
C LYS A 212 -26.57 -15.14 14.33
N TRP A 213 -25.75 -14.88 13.31
CA TRP A 213 -25.44 -15.86 12.26
C TRP A 213 -24.04 -16.47 12.34
N TYR A 214 -23.13 -15.83 13.07
CA TYR A 214 -21.75 -16.25 13.28
C TYR A 214 -21.36 -16.05 14.77
N PRO A 215 -22.00 -16.79 15.69
CA PRO A 215 -21.84 -16.57 17.14
C PRO A 215 -20.41 -16.82 17.65
N ASP A 216 -19.62 -17.63 16.95
CA ASP A 216 -18.22 -17.90 17.26
C ASP A 216 -17.25 -16.86 16.66
N HIS A 217 -17.76 -15.87 15.93
CA HIS A 217 -16.96 -14.82 15.33
C HIS A 217 -16.96 -13.55 16.20
N ASP A 218 -15.79 -13.23 16.74
CA ASP A 218 -15.58 -11.96 17.46
C ASP A 218 -15.40 -10.80 16.46
N VAL A 219 -16.51 -10.13 16.16
CA VAL A 219 -16.53 -8.98 15.24
C VAL A 219 -15.75 -7.79 15.80
N ASP A 220 -15.80 -7.59 17.10
CA ASP A 220 -15.13 -6.44 17.71
C ASP A 220 -13.61 -6.64 17.66
N ALA A 221 -13.11 -7.83 18.01
CA ALA A 221 -11.70 -8.15 17.85
C ALA A 221 -11.24 -8.14 16.38
N ALA A 222 -12.06 -8.64 15.45
CA ALA A 222 -11.73 -8.60 14.01
C ALA A 222 -11.65 -7.16 13.49
N TYR A 223 -12.56 -6.28 13.92
CA TYR A 223 -12.54 -4.86 13.57
C TYR A 223 -11.34 -4.14 14.17
N GLU A 224 -11.03 -4.38 15.44
CA GLU A 224 -9.87 -3.80 16.13
C GLU A 224 -8.55 -4.22 15.47
N SER A 225 -8.38 -5.51 15.19
CA SER A 225 -7.21 -6.04 14.48
C SER A 225 -7.05 -5.41 13.09
N MET A 226 -8.14 -5.30 12.32
CA MET A 226 -8.11 -4.64 11.02
C MET A 226 -7.71 -3.16 11.14
N LEU A 227 -8.24 -2.42 12.13
CA LEU A 227 -7.86 -1.02 12.35
C LEU A 227 -6.39 -0.89 12.77
N GLU A 228 -5.88 -1.80 13.58
CA GLU A 228 -4.48 -1.82 13.99
C GLU A 228 -3.54 -2.06 12.79
N ASP A 229 -3.87 -3.02 11.92
CA ASP A 229 -3.11 -3.28 10.70
C ASP A 229 -3.07 -2.06 9.78
N ILE A 230 -4.23 -1.40 9.60
CA ILE A 230 -4.35 -0.19 8.79
C ILE A 230 -3.53 0.96 9.39
N ARG A 231 -3.59 1.17 10.71
CA ARG A 231 -2.82 2.20 11.41
C ARG A 231 -1.32 1.93 11.34
N THR A 232 -0.90 0.69 11.47
CA THR A 232 0.50 0.27 11.34
C THR A 232 1.00 0.52 9.93
N SER A 233 0.22 0.15 8.91
CA SER A 233 0.52 0.44 7.51
C SER A 233 0.64 1.94 7.26
N LEU A 234 -0.30 2.74 7.77
CA LEU A 234 -0.27 4.20 7.66
C LEU A 234 0.98 4.81 8.31
N ALA A 235 1.35 4.37 9.51
CA ALA A 235 2.55 4.82 10.19
C ALA A 235 3.82 4.50 9.39
N GLY A 236 3.89 3.30 8.78
CA GLY A 236 4.96 2.93 7.84
C GLY A 236 5.04 3.86 6.63
N ARG A 237 3.89 4.19 6.02
CA ARG A 237 3.82 5.13 4.88
C ARG A 237 4.23 6.54 5.27
N GLN A 238 3.82 7.02 6.44
CA GLN A 238 4.23 8.32 6.98
C GLN A 238 5.75 8.38 7.18
N SER A 239 6.32 7.34 7.78
CA SER A 239 7.77 7.25 7.99
C SER A 239 8.52 7.24 6.67
N TRP A 240 8.05 6.46 5.68
CA TRP A 240 8.68 6.39 4.37
C TRP A 240 8.61 7.73 3.62
N HIS A 241 7.45 8.40 3.61
CA HIS A 241 7.31 9.72 3.00
C HIS A 241 8.21 10.77 3.68
N LYS A 242 8.28 10.75 5.02
CA LYS A 242 9.20 11.61 5.78
C LYS A 242 10.65 11.36 5.40
N GLN A 243 11.05 10.10 5.22
CA GLN A 243 12.39 9.77 4.75
C GLN A 243 12.67 10.34 3.35
N GLN A 244 11.72 10.23 2.41
CA GLN A 244 11.90 10.82 1.08
C GLN A 244 12.05 12.34 1.12
N MET A 245 11.28 13.03 1.97
CA MET A 245 11.46 14.46 2.21
C MET A 245 12.86 14.79 2.76
N SER A 246 13.36 14.00 3.71
CA SER A 246 14.72 14.18 4.27
C SER A 246 15.79 13.99 3.19
N ASN A 247 15.69 12.91 2.40
CA ASN A 247 16.63 12.61 1.32
C ASN A 247 16.73 13.78 0.31
N ILE A 248 15.59 14.35 -0.08
CA ILE A 248 15.53 15.51 -0.99
C ILE A 248 16.14 16.76 -0.33
N ALA A 249 15.85 17.00 0.94
CA ALA A 249 16.40 18.14 1.68
C ALA A 249 17.92 18.05 1.84
N GLU A 250 18.45 16.85 2.14
CA GLU A 250 19.88 16.57 2.26
C GLU A 250 20.59 16.73 0.92
N MET A 251 20.05 16.15 -0.16
CA MET A 251 20.57 16.34 -1.51
C MET A 251 20.61 17.82 -1.88
N ARG A 252 19.56 18.58 -1.55
CA ARG A 252 19.50 20.02 -1.79
C ARG A 252 20.58 20.77 -1.04
N ALA A 253 20.72 20.49 0.25
CA ALA A 253 21.72 21.16 1.08
C ALA A 253 23.15 20.89 0.56
N TYR A 254 23.43 19.63 0.20
CA TYR A 254 24.71 19.24 -0.38
C TYR A 254 25.01 19.99 -1.68
N LEU A 255 24.07 19.95 -2.63
CA LEU A 255 24.27 20.56 -3.95
C LEU A 255 24.43 22.09 -3.84
N ILE A 256 23.71 22.74 -2.93
CA ILE A 256 23.91 24.18 -2.65
C ILE A 256 25.32 24.45 -2.10
N SER A 257 25.81 23.65 -1.15
CA SER A 257 27.17 23.81 -0.61
C SER A 257 28.23 23.65 -1.70
N SER A 258 28.13 22.59 -2.51
CA SER A 258 29.07 22.31 -3.61
C SER A 258 29.08 23.44 -4.65
N MET A 259 27.93 24.02 -4.99
CA MET A 259 27.87 25.20 -5.87
C MET A 259 28.55 26.43 -5.26
N GLN A 260 28.36 26.69 -3.97
CA GLN A 260 28.98 27.83 -3.27
C GLN A 260 30.51 27.69 -3.18
N GLU A 261 31.01 26.48 -2.95
CA GLU A 261 32.45 26.21 -2.92
C GLU A 261 33.11 26.43 -4.29
N ALA A 262 32.42 26.08 -5.37
CA ALA A 262 32.88 26.30 -6.73
C ALA A 262 32.87 27.79 -7.15
N GLU A 263 31.99 28.62 -6.58
CA GLU A 263 31.96 30.08 -6.86
C GLU A 263 33.12 30.85 -6.17
N VAL A 264 33.74 30.28 -5.14
CA VAL A 264 34.80 30.91 -4.33
C VAL A 264 36.21 30.45 -4.75
N SER A 265 36.30 29.39 -5.57
CA SER A 265 37.55 28.77 -6.04
C SER A 265 38.00 29.31 -7.40
#